data_AF-A0A5A7NJI1-F1
#
_entry.id   AF-A0A5A7NJI1-F1
#
_cell.length_a   1.000
_cell.length_b   1.000
_cell.length_c   1.000
_cell.angle_alpha   90.00
_cell.angle_beta   90.00
_cell.angle_gamma   90.00
#
_symmetry.space_group_name_H-M   'P 1'
#
loop_
_entity.id
_entity.type
_entity.pdbx_description
1 polymer ?
#
loop_
_entity_poly.entity_id
_entity_poly.type
_entity_poly.pdbx_seq_one_letter_code
_entity_poly.pdbx_strand_id
1 'polypeptide(L)' 'MSVSGKHRVEIYTDGACSGNPGPGGWGVLLRWNGHEKTLKGGEAETTNNRMELTAAIKALEL' A
#
# COMPACT_ATOMS: atom_id res chain seq x y z
N MET A 1 -8.15 -27.43 -7.27
CA MET A 1 -7.16 -27.31 -6.18
C MET A 1 -7.67 -26.25 -5.22
N SER A 2 -8.05 -26.63 -3.99
CA SER A 2 -8.48 -25.69 -2.95
C SER A 2 -7.26 -25.30 -2.12
N VAL A 3 -6.83 -24.04 -2.20
CA VAL A 3 -5.80 -23.51 -1.31
C VAL A 3 -6.48 -23.24 0.03
N SER A 4 -6.13 -24.02 1.05
CA SER A 4 -6.55 -23.82 2.44
C SER A 4 -6.24 -22.38 2.88
N GLY A 5 -7.27 -21.56 3.09
CA GLY A 5 -7.18 -20.12 3.36
C GLY A 5 -6.62 -19.71 4.74
N LYS A 6 -5.79 -20.53 5.38
CA LYS A 6 -5.27 -20.27 6.73
C LYS A 6 -4.18 -19.19 6.81
N HIS A 7 -3.63 -18.76 5.67
CA HIS A 7 -2.53 -17.80 5.60
C HIS A 7 -2.73 -16.70 4.53
N ARG A 8 -4.00 -16.34 4.23
CA ARG A 8 -4.28 -15.26 3.28
C ARG A 8 -4.36 -13.92 4.01
N VAL A 9 -3.45 -13.01 3.69
CA VAL A 9 -3.54 -11.58 4.06
C VAL A 9 -4.11 -10.82 2.87
N GLU A 10 -5.14 -10.01 3.10
CA GLU A 10 -5.67 -9.08 2.12
C GLU A 10 -4.97 -7.73 2.28
N ILE A 11 -4.49 -7.17 1.18
CA ILE A 11 -3.77 -5.90 1.17
C ILE A 11 -4.44 -4.98 0.17
N TYR A 12 -4.82 -3.79 0.64
CA TYR A 12 -5.31 -2.69 -0.19
C TYR A 12 -4.26 -1.60 -0.18
N THR A 13 -3.86 -1.13 -1.35
CA THR A 13 -2.82 -0.13 -1.51
C THR A 13 -3.34 1.00 -2.39
N ASP A 14 -2.93 2.22 -2.06
CA ASP A 14 -3.21 3.39 -2.87
C ASP A 14 -2.03 4.37 -2.81
N GLY A 15 -1.88 5.15 -3.87
CA GLY A 15 -0.86 6.17 -3.99
C GLY A 15 -1.39 7.35 -4.80
N ALA A 16 -1.12 8.55 -4.33
CA ALA A 16 -1.60 9.78 -4.97
C ALA A 16 -0.51 10.85 -4.96
N CYS A 17 -0.55 11.74 -5.94
CA CYS A 17 0.36 12.86 -6.06
C CYS A 17 -0.39 14.13 -6.49
N SER A 18 -0.13 15.25 -5.81
CA SER A 18 -0.65 16.56 -6.18
C SER A 18 0.32 17.23 -7.16
N GLY A 19 0.04 17.08 -8.45
CA GLY A 19 1.01 17.35 -9.53
C GLY A 19 1.65 16.05 -10.04
N ASN A 20 2.52 16.13 -11.05
CA ASN A 20 3.24 14.96 -11.56
C ASN A 20 4.53 15.39 -12.32
N PRO A 21 5.63 15.74 -11.61
CA PRO A 21 5.87 15.51 -10.19
C PRO A 21 5.26 16.56 -9.24
N GLY A 22 5.23 16.21 -7.95
CA GLY A 22 4.81 17.10 -6.85
C GLY A 22 4.71 16.35 -5.50
N PRO A 23 4.12 16.96 -4.46
CA PRO A 23 3.90 16.31 -3.17
C PRO A 23 2.96 15.11 -3.32
N GLY A 24 3.41 13.95 -2.83
CA GLY A 24 2.64 12.71 -2.93
C GLY A 24 2.67 11.89 -1.64
N GLY A 25 1.65 11.04 -1.51
CA GLY A 25 1.46 10.16 -0.38
C GLY A 25 1.02 8.78 -0.83
N TRP A 26 1.26 7.80 0.02
CA TRP A 26 0.85 6.42 -0.18
C TRP A 26 0.24 5.85 1.11
N GLY A 27 -0.65 4.88 0.95
CA GLY A 27 -1.38 4.23 2.04
C GLY A 27 -1.56 2.74 1.81
N VAL A 28 -1.57 1.97 2.89
CA VAL A 28 -1.80 0.53 2.90
C VAL A 28 -2.78 0.18 4.01
N LEU A 29 -3.72 -0.72 3.71
CA LEU A 29 -4.55 -1.43 4.68
C LEU A 29 -4.34 -2.94 4.51
N LEU A 30 -3.78 -3.58 5.53
CA LEU A 30 -3.65 -5.04 5.63
C LEU A 30 -4.77 -5.59 6.51
N ARG A 31 -5.38 -6.70 6.07
CA ARG A 31 -6.45 -7.43 6.76
C ARG A 31 -6.11 -8.90 6.88
N TRP A 32 -6.17 -9.42 8.10
CA TRP A 32 -6.00 -10.85 8.38
C TRP A 32 -6.80 -11.26 9.61
N ASN A 33 -7.68 -12.26 9.47
CA ASN A 33 -8.49 -12.81 10.56
C ASN A 33 -9.23 -11.75 11.41
N GLY A 34 -9.80 -10.72 10.75
CA GLY A 34 -10.51 -9.64 11.43
C GLY A 34 -9.62 -8.57 12.08
N HIS A 35 -8.30 -8.72 12.00
CA HIS A 35 -7.35 -7.69 12.41
C HIS A 35 -6.98 -6.80 11.22
N GLU A 36 -6.82 -5.51 11.51
CA GLU A 36 -6.39 -4.51 10.55
C GLU A 36 -5.05 -3.89 10.97
N LYS A 37 -4.19 -3.63 10.00
CA LYS A 37 -2.96 -2.84 10.17
C LYS A 37 -2.85 -1.85 9.01
N THR A 38 -2.53 -0.61 9.31
CA THR A 38 -2.34 0.43 8.29
C THR A 38 -0.89 0.91 8.25
N LEU A 39 -0.39 1.19 7.04
CA LEU A 39 0.86 1.92 6.83
C LEU A 39 0.58 3.16 5.98
N LYS A 40 1.39 4.21 6.14
CA LYS A 40 1.33 5.39 5.30
C LYS A 40 2.66 6.12 5.29
N GLY A 41 2.90 6.88 4.24
CA GLY A 41 4.05 7.75 4.09
C GLY A 41 3.84 8.72 2.93
N GLY A 42 4.87 9.52 2.64
CA GLY A 42 4.84 10.45 1.53
C GLY A 42 6.19 11.08 1.27
N GLU A 43 6.31 11.69 0.10
CA GLU A 43 7.50 12.37 -0.37
C GLU A 43 7.09 13.75 -0.90
N ALA A 44 7.89 14.78 -0.59
CA ALA A 44 7.59 16.16 -1.03
C ALA A 44 7.65 16.31 -2.56
N GLU A 45 8.43 15.47 -3.24
CA GLU A 45 8.59 15.51 -4.69
C GLU A 45 8.64 14.08 -5.26
N THR A 46 7.53 13.63 -5.83
CA THR A 46 7.34 12.28 -6.35
C THR A 46 6.35 12.28 -7.52
N THR A 47 5.96 11.10 -8.01
CA THR A 47 4.94 10.93 -9.06
C THR A 47 3.81 10.02 -8.56
N ASN A 48 2.66 10.08 -9.23
CA ASN A 48 1.53 9.20 -8.90
C ASN A 48 1.96 7.71 -8.91
N ASN A 49 2.59 7.29 -10.00
CA ASN A 49 3.02 5.90 -10.17
C ASN A 49 4.08 5.47 -9.14
N ARG A 50 4.98 6.37 -8.72
CA ARG A 50 5.92 6.05 -7.63
C ARG A 50 5.17 5.77 -6.35
N MET A 51 4.18 6.59 -5.98
CA MET A 51 3.41 6.38 -4.75
C MET A 51 2.58 5.09 -4.79
N GLU A 52 1.93 4.77 -5.91
CA GLU A 52 1.18 3.51 -6.08
C GLU A 52 2.09 2.29 -5.89
N LEU A 53 3.28 2.29 -6.51
CA LEU A 53 4.25 1.21 -6.38
C LEU A 53 4.90 1.15 -5.00
N THR A 54 5.23 2.30 -4.41
CA THR A 54 5.75 2.36 -3.03
C THR A 54 4.77 1.77 -2.04
N ALA A 55 3.46 2.04 -2.18
CA ALA A 55 2.43 1.44 -1.34
C ALA A 55 2.48 -0.10 -1.39
N ALA A 56 2.54 -0.68 -2.60
CA ALA A 56 2.63 -2.13 -2.80
C ALA A 56 3.91 -2.73 -2.21
N ILE A 57 5.06 -2.08 -2.43
CA ILE A 57 6.36 -2.53 -1.89
C ILE A 57 6.33 -2.50 -0.36
N LYS A 58 5.89 -1.38 0.23
CA LYS A 58 5.85 -1.20 1.70
C LYS A 58 4.89 -2.17 2.38
N ALA A 59 3.85 -2.60 1.69
CA ALA A 59 2.95 -3.64 2.20
C ALA A 59 3.61 -5.02 2.28
N LEU A 60 4.58 -5.33 1.40
CA LEU A 60 5.25 -6.63 1.31
C LEU A 60 6.56 -6.72 2.11
N GLU A 61 7.16 -5.58 2.49
CA GLU A 61 8.37 -5.53 3.33
C GLU A 61 8.13 -5.82 4.82
N LEU A 62 6.87 -6.02 5.23
CA LEU A 62 6.45 -6.22 6.62
C LEU A 62 6.84 -7.58 7.21
#